data_AF-A0A7J7CKW7-F1
#
_entry.id   AF-A0A7J7CKW7-F1
#
_cell.length_a   1.000
_cell.length_b   1.000
_cell.length_c   1.000
_cell.angle_alpha   90.00
_cell.angle_beta   90.00
_cell.angle_gamma   90.00
#
_symmetry.space_group_name_H-M   'P 1'
#
loop_
_entity.id
_entity.type
_entity.pdbx_description
1 polymer ?
#
loop_
_entity_poly.entity_id
_entity_poly.type
_entity_poly.pdbx_seq_one_letter_code
_entity_poly.pdbx_strand_id
1 'polypeptide(L)'
;MDHRRIYSYTELDISVPDNGIVGLHAENLGIETVLIDGEPTEFEYHPHLQHGESEKGWDSVSSPIAAGAAYTLALVREMVPNLLINCCKVFKSVPERRGQMHTENGFQSSTEAKQNVKLVRINYWVERAEMGIHFDDNVIHTNNQIRRARCWFPCIDDSSQCCCYDLEFTVAQNLVAVSTGSLLYQAL
;
A
#
# COMPACT_ATOMS: atom_id res chain seq x y z
N MET A 1 -1.31 22.54 -18.52
CA MET A 1 -1.43 21.10 -18.77
C MET A 1 -2.46 20.60 -17.80
N ASP A 2 -3.61 20.14 -18.29
CA ASP A 2 -4.67 19.62 -17.44
C ASP A 2 -4.13 18.48 -16.57
N HIS A 3 -4.43 18.55 -15.27
CA HIS A 3 -3.95 17.61 -14.26
C HIS A 3 -4.56 16.22 -14.52
N ARG A 4 -3.91 15.38 -15.33
CA ARG A 4 -4.22 13.95 -15.47
C ARG A 4 -3.88 13.23 -14.16
N ARG A 5 -4.69 13.44 -13.13
CA ARG A 5 -4.57 12.79 -11.82
C ARG A 5 -5.72 11.82 -11.64
N ILE A 6 -5.40 10.62 -11.17
CA ILE A 6 -6.37 9.64 -10.71
C ILE A 6 -6.34 9.71 -9.19
N TYR A 7 -7.47 10.10 -8.59
CA TYR A 7 -7.68 10.06 -7.14
C TYR A 7 -8.35 8.74 -6.79
N SER A 8 -7.91 8.12 -5.71
CA SER A 8 -8.39 6.81 -5.30
C SER A 8 -8.21 6.60 -3.80
N TYR A 9 -8.77 5.50 -3.32
CA TYR A 9 -8.44 4.96 -2.01
C TYR A 9 -8.31 3.44 -2.09
N THR A 10 -7.59 2.85 -1.14
CA THR A 10 -7.53 1.41 -0.92
C THR A 10 -7.91 1.13 0.53
N GLU A 11 -8.72 0.10 0.73
CA GLU A 11 -9.06 -0.45 2.04
C GLU A 11 -8.49 -1.86 2.14
N LEU A 12 -7.76 -2.14 3.22
CA LEU A 12 -7.08 -3.40 3.46
C LEU A 12 -7.36 -3.88 4.88
N ASP A 13 -7.83 -5.12 5.02
CA ASP A 13 -7.79 -5.84 6.28
C ASP A 13 -6.39 -6.42 6.48
N ILE A 14 -5.63 -5.85 7.43
CA ILE A 14 -4.22 -6.20 7.64
C ILE A 14 -4.02 -6.77 9.04
N SER A 15 -3.41 -7.96 9.11
CA SER A 15 -2.87 -8.49 10.37
C SER A 15 -1.64 -7.67 10.78
N VAL A 16 -1.77 -6.87 11.82
CA VAL A 16 -0.73 -5.97 12.30
C VAL A 16 0.36 -6.76 13.05
N PRO A 17 1.64 -6.62 12.66
CA PRO A 17 2.75 -7.29 13.35
C PRO A 17 2.94 -6.79 14.79
N ASP A 18 3.70 -7.53 15.59
CA ASP A 18 3.92 -7.22 17.02
C ASP A 18 4.58 -5.85 17.26
N ASN A 19 5.40 -5.38 16.31
CA ASN A 19 6.02 -4.05 16.37
C ASN A 19 5.02 -2.92 16.07
N GLY A 20 3.80 -3.25 15.65
CA GLY A 20 2.74 -2.32 15.32
C GLY A 20 2.96 -1.49 14.06
N ILE A 21 3.96 -1.80 13.24
CA ILE A 21 4.27 -1.07 12.01
C ILE A 21 3.94 -1.96 10.81
N VAL A 22 3.09 -1.45 9.93
CA VAL A 22 2.76 -2.09 8.65
C VAL A 22 3.53 -1.37 7.54
N GLY A 23 4.29 -2.14 6.76
CA GLY A 23 4.96 -1.64 5.56
C GLY A 23 4.20 -2.01 4.30
N LEU A 24 3.90 -1.01 3.45
CA LEU A 24 3.32 -1.17 2.12
C LEU A 24 4.24 -0.59 1.05
N HIS A 25 4.11 -1.09 -0.18
CA HIS A 25 4.72 -0.52 -1.37
C HIS A 25 3.75 0.44 -2.04
N ALA A 26 4.20 1.67 -2.28
CA ALA A 26 3.45 2.76 -2.89
C ALA A 26 4.40 3.61 -3.73
N GLU A 27 4.69 3.20 -4.96
CA GLU A 27 5.54 3.98 -5.87
C GLU A 27 4.70 4.93 -6.70
N ASN A 28 5.22 6.11 -7.04
CA ASN A 28 4.53 7.02 -7.94
C ASN A 28 3.14 7.50 -7.43
N LEU A 29 2.94 7.47 -6.11
CA LEU A 29 1.68 7.89 -5.48
C LEU A 29 1.93 9.10 -4.60
N GLY A 30 1.00 10.06 -4.61
CA GLY A 30 0.88 11.02 -3.53
C GLY A 30 -0.06 10.46 -2.46
N ILE A 31 0.46 10.23 -1.26
CA ILE A 31 -0.35 9.75 -0.13
C ILE A 31 -1.00 10.95 0.56
N GLU A 32 -2.33 11.00 0.54
CA GLU A 32 -3.11 12.09 1.12
C GLU A 32 -3.33 11.89 2.61
N THR A 33 -3.94 10.75 2.97
CA THR A 33 -4.28 10.41 4.36
C THR A 33 -4.29 8.90 4.56
N VAL A 34 -4.03 8.48 5.81
CA VAL A 34 -4.14 7.09 6.25
C VAL A 34 -5.04 7.04 7.47
N LEU A 35 -6.00 6.10 7.46
CA LEU A 35 -6.95 5.87 8.53
C LEU A 35 -6.86 4.42 9.00
N ILE A 36 -6.98 4.21 10.31
CA ILE A 36 -7.02 2.90 10.95
C ILE A 36 -8.31 2.78 11.75
N ASP A 37 -9.15 1.80 11.38
CA ASP A 37 -10.50 1.64 11.93
C ASP A 37 -11.31 2.95 11.83
N GLY A 38 -11.11 3.74 10.77
CA GLY A 38 -11.76 5.03 10.53
C GLY A 38 -11.09 6.26 11.18
N GLU A 39 -10.06 6.06 12.01
CA GLU A 39 -9.36 7.16 12.70
C GLU A 39 -8.05 7.54 12.00
N PRO A 40 -7.74 8.84 11.79
CA PRO A 40 -6.48 9.25 11.19
C PRO A 40 -5.25 8.74 11.98
N THR A 41 -4.20 8.34 11.26
CA THR A 41 -2.92 7.91 11.87
C THR A 41 -1.72 8.57 11.21
N GLU A 42 -0.59 8.55 11.92
CA GLU A 42 0.71 8.97 11.38
C GLU A 42 1.32 7.87 10.51
N PHE A 43 2.00 8.30 9.44
CA PHE A 43 2.72 7.42 8.53
C PHE A 43 3.99 8.10 8.01
N GLU A 44 4.96 7.30 7.59
CA GLU A 44 6.16 7.74 6.91
C GLU A 44 6.11 7.28 5.45
N TYR A 45 6.45 8.18 4.52
CA TYR A 45 6.46 7.88 3.09
C TYR A 45 7.80 8.27 2.45
N HIS A 46 8.48 7.28 1.86
CA HIS A 46 9.85 7.38 1.35
C HIS A 46 9.94 6.91 -0.12
N PRO A 47 9.42 7.66 -1.10
CA PRO A 47 9.44 7.25 -2.51
C PRO A 47 10.87 6.93 -3.00
N HIS A 48 11.05 5.77 -3.64
CA HIS A 48 12.38 5.32 -4.08
C HIS A 48 12.88 6.13 -5.28
N LEU A 49 11.97 6.56 -6.15
CA LEU A 49 12.27 7.34 -7.34
C LEU A 49 12.33 8.83 -6.99
N GLN A 50 13.39 9.26 -6.32
CA GLN A 50 13.72 10.67 -6.27
C GLN A 50 14.40 11.08 -7.59
N HIS A 51 13.79 12.05 -8.27
CA HIS A 51 14.13 12.58 -9.59
C HIS A 51 15.62 13.01 -9.79
N GLY A 52 16.43 13.02 -8.72
CA GLY A 52 17.85 13.43 -8.78
C GLY A 52 18.91 12.34 -8.61
N GLU A 53 18.57 11.14 -8.10
CA GLU A 53 19.59 10.11 -7.79
C GLU A 53 19.76 9.06 -8.90
N SER A 54 18.69 8.73 -9.62
CA SER A 54 18.69 7.61 -10.58
C SER A 54 19.45 7.92 -11.87
N GLU A 55 19.44 9.17 -12.36
CA GLU A 55 20.08 9.50 -13.64
C GLU A 55 21.61 9.42 -13.54
N LYS A 56 22.20 9.93 -12.45
CA LYS A 56 23.66 9.91 -12.26
C LYS A 56 24.27 8.51 -12.08
N GLY A 57 23.49 7.57 -11.55
CA GLY A 57 23.97 6.21 -11.26
C GLY A 57 24.13 5.35 -12.51
N TRP A 58 23.31 5.58 -13.53
CA TRP A 58 23.28 4.76 -14.75
C TRP A 58 24.25 5.29 -15.80
N ASP A 59 24.44 6.61 -15.85
CA ASP A 59 25.39 7.29 -16.75
C ASP A 59 26.87 6.95 -16.46
N SER A 60 27.15 6.38 -15.28
CA SER A 60 28.52 6.01 -14.85
C SER A 60 28.87 4.54 -15.14
N VAL A 61 27.96 3.78 -15.75
CA VAL A 61 28.13 2.34 -15.95
C VAL A 61 28.97 2.08 -17.20
N SER A 62 30.21 1.67 -16.99
CA SER A 62 31.20 1.46 -18.06
C SER A 62 31.17 0.06 -18.71
N SER A 63 30.33 -0.86 -18.23
CA SER A 63 30.26 -2.23 -18.76
C SER A 63 28.91 -2.92 -18.52
N PRO A 64 28.55 -3.95 -19.31
CA PRO A 64 27.34 -4.75 -19.08
C PRO A 64 27.26 -5.42 -17.70
N ILE A 65 28.39 -5.82 -17.13
CA ILE A 65 28.46 -6.44 -15.80
C ILE A 65 28.07 -5.42 -14.72
N ALA A 66 28.62 -4.20 -14.82
CA ALA A 66 28.26 -3.12 -13.91
C ALA A 66 26.78 -2.72 -14.06
N ALA A 67 26.24 -2.77 -15.28
CA ALA A 67 24.81 -2.53 -15.53
C ALA A 67 23.93 -3.58 -14.85
N GLY A 68 24.28 -4.86 -14.98
CA GLY A 68 23.55 -5.95 -14.33
C GLY A 68 23.59 -5.86 -12.80
N ALA A 69 24.73 -5.47 -12.23
CA ALA A 69 24.87 -5.25 -10.79
C ALA A 69 24.01 -4.06 -10.29
N ALA A 70 24.05 -2.93 -11.00
CA ALA A 70 23.24 -1.76 -10.69
C ALA A 70 21.73 -2.08 -10.77
N TYR A 71 21.31 -2.82 -11.81
CA TYR A 71 19.94 -3.28 -11.97
C TYR A 71 19.49 -4.18 -10.81
N THR A 72 20.33 -5.15 -10.42
CA THR A 72 20.03 -6.05 -9.29
C THR A 72 19.89 -5.26 -7.99
N LEU A 73 20.75 -4.27 -7.75
CA LEU A 73 20.67 -3.41 -6.57
C LEU A 73 19.40 -2.54 -6.57
N ALA A 74 18.99 -2.03 -7.73
CA ALA A 74 17.71 -1.34 -7.87
C ALA A 74 16.53 -2.28 -7.51
N LEU A 75 16.53 -3.51 -8.02
CA LEU A 75 15.51 -4.50 -7.69
C LEU A 75 15.46 -4.86 -6.20
N VAL A 76 16.61 -4.90 -5.52
CA VAL A 76 16.68 -5.14 -4.07
C VAL A 76 16.14 -3.95 -3.30
N ARG A 77 16.48 -2.71 -3.70
CA ARG A 77 15.95 -1.49 -3.09
C ARG A 77 14.43 -1.44 -3.20
N GLU A 78 13.90 -1.78 -4.37
CA GLU A 78 12.46 -1.86 -4.61
C GLU A 78 11.77 -2.91 -3.71
N MET A 79 12.45 -3.93 -3.17
CA MET A 79 11.77 -4.88 -2.27
C MET A 79 11.38 -4.27 -0.93
N VAL A 80 12.01 -3.16 -0.52
CA VAL A 80 11.73 -2.52 0.76
C VAL A 80 10.40 -1.75 0.68
N PRO A 81 9.48 -1.92 1.62
CA PRO A 81 8.27 -1.08 1.70
C PRO A 81 8.65 0.39 1.93
N ASN A 82 7.97 1.29 1.24
CA ASN A 82 8.23 2.73 1.32
C ASN A 82 7.10 3.54 1.95
N LEU A 83 5.98 2.91 2.29
CA LEU A 83 4.93 3.48 3.12
C LEU A 83 4.88 2.73 4.44
N LEU A 84 5.26 3.37 5.54
CA LEU A 84 5.27 2.79 6.88
C LEU A 84 4.14 3.40 7.70
N ILE A 85 3.21 2.57 8.13
CA ILE A 85 2.01 2.98 8.84
C ILE A 85 2.13 2.53 10.29
N ASN A 86 2.00 3.47 11.23
CA ASN A 86 1.94 3.15 12.64
C ASN A 86 0.52 2.71 13.01
N CYS A 87 0.37 1.42 13.31
CA CYS A 87 -0.89 0.80 13.71
C CYS A 87 -1.04 0.65 15.22
N CYS A 88 -0.05 1.08 16.01
CA CYS A 88 -0.20 1.18 17.45
C CYS A 88 -1.19 2.31 17.77
N LYS A 89 -2.41 1.95 18.20
CA LYS A 89 -3.19 2.91 18.99
C LYS A 89 -2.40 3.18 20.27
N VAL A 90 -2.18 4.46 20.59
CA VAL A 90 -1.75 4.88 21.92
C VAL A 90 -2.84 4.40 22.87
N PHE A 91 -2.68 3.22 23.46
CA PHE A 91 -3.45 2.84 24.62
C PHE A 91 -3.07 3.84 25.70
N LYS A 92 -3.85 4.92 25.85
CA LYS A 92 -3.96 5.59 27.14
C LYS A 92 -4.57 4.54 28.05
N SER A 93 -3.74 3.69 28.64
CA SER A 93 -4.11 2.85 29.74
C SER A 93 -4.65 3.79 30.81
N VAL A 94 -5.97 3.86 30.95
CA VAL A 94 -6.56 4.37 32.17
C VAL A 94 -5.99 3.49 33.27
N PRO A 95 -5.22 4.01 34.24
CA PRO A 95 -4.79 3.17 35.35
C PRO A 95 -6.06 2.83 36.13
N GLU A 96 -6.49 1.57 36.00
CA GLU A 96 -7.50 1.00 36.88
C GLU A 96 -7.05 1.24 38.32
N ARG A 97 -7.86 2.03 39.03
CA ARG A 97 -7.69 2.23 40.47
C ARG A 97 -7.76 0.86 41.12
N ARG A 98 -6.62 0.42 41.68
CA ARG A 98 -6.54 -0.72 42.59
C ARG A 98 -7.66 -0.65 43.62
N GLY A 99 -8.55 -1.64 43.60
CA GLY A 99 -9.61 -1.84 44.56
C GLY A 99 -9.91 -3.32 44.76
N GLN A 100 -9.22 -3.90 45.75
CA GLN A 100 -9.58 -5.06 46.56
C GLN A 100 -9.63 -6.51 45.99
N MET A 101 -8.95 -7.36 46.77
CA MET A 101 -8.82 -8.82 46.78
C MET A 101 -10.14 -9.60 46.68
N HIS A 102 -10.13 -10.72 45.94
CA HIS A 102 -10.45 -12.06 46.50
C HIS A 102 -10.05 -13.20 45.55
N THR A 103 -9.52 -14.26 46.16
CA THR A 103 -9.05 -15.54 45.60
C THR A 103 -10.21 -16.40 45.09
N GLU A 104 -10.08 -17.09 43.95
CA GLU A 104 -10.34 -18.54 43.78
C GLU A 104 -10.25 -19.03 42.31
N ASN A 105 -9.91 -20.31 42.19
CA ASN A 105 -9.57 -21.07 40.99
C ASN A 105 -10.61 -21.00 39.86
N GLY A 106 -10.15 -20.74 38.64
CA GLY A 106 -10.94 -20.89 37.42
C GLY A 106 -10.03 -21.16 36.23
N PHE A 107 -10.19 -22.35 35.64
CA PHE A 107 -9.64 -22.77 34.37
C PHE A 107 -9.83 -21.65 33.33
N GLN A 108 -8.77 -20.90 33.02
CA GLN A 108 -8.82 -19.93 31.93
C GLN A 108 -8.74 -20.69 30.61
N SER A 109 -9.94 -21.00 30.11
CA SER A 109 -10.29 -21.15 28.71
C SER A 109 -9.24 -20.54 27.79
N SER A 110 -8.72 -21.35 26.88
CA SER A 110 -7.95 -20.96 25.70
C SER A 110 -8.47 -19.65 25.13
N THR A 111 -7.76 -18.56 25.40
CA THR A 111 -7.95 -17.28 24.75
C THR A 111 -7.60 -17.51 23.29
N GLU A 112 -8.62 -17.66 22.44
CA GLU A 112 -8.47 -17.42 21.02
C GLU A 112 -7.74 -16.08 20.88
N ALA A 113 -6.53 -16.12 20.33
CA ALA A 113 -5.78 -14.93 20.02
C ALA A 113 -6.67 -14.10 19.09
N LYS A 114 -7.29 -13.04 19.63
CA LYS A 114 -8.00 -12.03 18.84
C LYS A 114 -7.02 -11.63 17.74
N GLN A 115 -7.30 -12.04 16.51
CA GLN A 115 -6.45 -11.72 15.37
C GLN A 115 -6.30 -10.19 15.36
N ASN A 116 -5.07 -9.71 15.37
CA ASN A 116 -4.75 -8.28 15.41
C ASN A 116 -4.98 -7.66 14.03
N VAL A 117 -6.17 -7.85 13.46
CA VAL A 117 -6.55 -7.36 12.15
C VAL A 117 -7.10 -5.95 12.29
N LYS A 118 -6.62 -5.06 11.44
CA LYS A 118 -7.02 -3.66 11.34
C LYS A 118 -7.50 -3.34 9.95
N LEU A 119 -8.56 -2.55 9.85
CA LEU A 119 -8.98 -1.96 8.60
C LEU A 119 -8.14 -0.71 8.35
N VAL A 120 -7.27 -0.76 7.34
CA VAL A 120 -6.41 0.35 6.93
C VAL A 120 -6.98 0.94 5.66
N ARG A 121 -7.35 2.21 5.70
CA ARG A 121 -7.78 2.98 4.52
C ARG A 121 -6.71 4.00 4.16
N ILE A 122 -6.31 4.03 2.91
CA ILE A 122 -5.30 4.96 2.39
C ILE A 122 -5.93 5.73 1.24
N ASN A 123 -6.02 7.06 1.36
CA ASN A 123 -6.43 7.93 0.26
C ASN A 123 -5.18 8.48 -0.43
N TYR A 124 -5.17 8.44 -1.76
CA TYR A 124 -3.98 8.77 -2.55
C TYR A 124 -4.36 9.22 -3.96
N TRP A 125 -3.37 9.74 -4.68
CA TRP A 125 -3.48 9.98 -6.13
C TRP A 125 -2.25 9.46 -6.87
N VAL A 126 -2.41 9.17 -8.16
CA VAL A 126 -1.30 8.79 -9.04
C VAL A 126 -0.55 10.06 -9.48
N GLU A 127 0.76 10.13 -9.24
CA GLU A 127 1.58 11.31 -9.53
C GLU A 127 1.94 11.41 -11.02
N ARG A 128 2.60 10.38 -11.56
CA ARG A 128 3.03 10.33 -12.97
C ARG A 128 2.37 9.19 -13.73
N ALA A 129 1.51 9.54 -14.67
CA ALA A 129 0.88 8.68 -15.67
C ALA A 129 1.81 7.87 -16.61
N GLU A 130 3.11 7.75 -16.29
CA GLU A 130 4.13 7.07 -17.09
C GLU A 130 4.76 5.88 -16.33
N MET A 131 4.42 5.71 -15.04
CA MET A 131 4.94 4.65 -14.20
C MET A 131 3.80 3.75 -13.75
N GLY A 132 3.63 2.61 -14.44
CA GLY A 132 2.64 1.56 -14.12
C GLY A 132 1.26 1.76 -14.76
N ILE A 133 0.82 3.01 -14.89
CA ILE A 133 -0.38 3.41 -15.64
C ILE A 133 0.09 4.21 -16.86
N HIS A 134 -0.59 4.05 -17.99
CA HIS A 134 -0.30 4.73 -19.25
C HIS A 134 -1.57 5.38 -19.82
N PHE A 135 -1.41 6.57 -20.38
CA PHE A 135 -2.50 7.35 -20.98
C PHE A 135 -2.22 7.54 -22.47
N ASP A 136 -2.89 6.74 -23.30
CA ASP A 136 -2.75 6.75 -24.75
C ASP A 136 -4.07 7.19 -25.38
N ASP A 137 -4.14 8.47 -25.79
CA ASP A 137 -5.34 9.11 -26.34
C ASP A 137 -6.59 8.92 -25.47
N ASN A 138 -7.46 8.00 -25.87
CA ASN A 138 -8.73 7.68 -25.21
C ASN A 138 -8.66 6.39 -24.38
N VAL A 139 -7.47 5.82 -24.18
CA VAL A 139 -7.24 4.57 -23.46
C VAL A 139 -6.34 4.83 -22.27
N ILE A 140 -6.80 4.40 -21.09
CA ILE A 140 -5.97 4.29 -19.89
C ILE A 140 -5.79 2.81 -19.63
N HIS A 141 -4.54 2.37 -19.50
CA HIS A 141 -4.24 0.97 -19.25
C HIS A 141 -3.06 0.82 -18.28
N THR A 142 -3.04 -0.31 -17.59
CA THR A 142 -1.90 -0.75 -16.78
C THR A 142 -1.06 -1.73 -17.57
N ASN A 143 0.23 -1.83 -17.24
CA ASN A 143 1.07 -2.90 -17.76
C ASN A 143 1.18 -4.05 -16.74
N ASN A 144 1.42 -5.27 -17.23
CA ASN A 144 1.53 -6.47 -16.39
C ASN A 144 2.99 -6.81 -16.05
N GLN A 145 3.88 -5.80 -15.95
CA GLN A 145 5.24 -6.08 -15.52
C GLN A 145 5.26 -6.40 -14.02
N ILE A 146 6.18 -7.27 -13.61
CA ILE A 146 6.43 -7.64 -12.23
C ILE A 146 6.57 -6.36 -11.38
N ARG A 147 5.92 -6.35 -10.21
CA ARG A 147 5.99 -5.27 -9.21
C ARG A 147 5.46 -3.90 -9.65
N ARG A 148 4.49 -3.86 -10.57
CA ARG A 148 3.85 -2.59 -11.00
C ARG A 148 2.54 -2.27 -10.30
N ALA A 149 1.95 -3.21 -9.57
CA ALA A 149 0.74 -2.96 -8.78
C ALA A 149 0.93 -1.81 -7.79
N ARG A 150 2.11 -1.74 -7.15
CA ARG A 150 2.51 -0.64 -6.25
C ARG A 150 2.50 0.76 -6.88
N CYS A 151 2.49 0.85 -8.21
CA CYS A 151 2.42 2.11 -8.95
C CYS A 151 0.98 2.56 -9.22
N TRP A 152 0.01 1.70 -8.91
CA TRP A 152 -1.41 1.96 -9.08
C TRP A 152 -2.11 2.16 -7.74
N PHE A 153 -1.74 1.38 -6.73
CA PHE A 153 -2.30 1.49 -5.39
C PHE A 153 -1.31 0.98 -4.32
N PRO A 154 -1.41 1.44 -3.06
CA PRO A 154 -0.61 0.92 -1.96
C PRO A 154 -0.93 -0.55 -1.68
N CYS A 155 0.08 -1.43 -1.70
CA CYS A 155 -0.13 -2.86 -1.50
C CYS A 155 1.06 -3.55 -0.84
N ILE A 156 0.86 -4.76 -0.31
CA ILE A 156 1.97 -5.67 0.00
C ILE A 156 2.34 -6.35 -1.31
N ASP A 157 3.42 -5.91 -1.95
CA ASP A 157 3.87 -6.45 -3.22
C ASP A 157 4.93 -7.54 -3.00
N ASP A 158 4.46 -8.65 -2.44
CA ASP A 158 5.22 -9.87 -2.17
C ASP A 158 4.50 -11.08 -2.75
N SER A 159 5.22 -11.95 -3.46
CA SER A 159 4.65 -13.12 -4.14
C SER A 159 4.07 -14.19 -3.21
N SER A 160 4.37 -14.14 -1.91
CA SER A 160 3.79 -15.03 -0.90
C SER A 160 2.38 -14.60 -0.46
N GLN A 161 2.00 -13.35 -0.74
CA GLN A 161 0.70 -12.82 -0.38
C GLN A 161 -0.31 -13.09 -1.49
N CYS A 162 -1.45 -13.67 -1.11
CA CYS A 162 -2.58 -13.92 -2.00
C CYS A 162 -3.79 -13.16 -1.46
N CYS A 163 -4.04 -11.98 -2.02
CA CYS A 163 -5.14 -11.12 -1.61
C CYS A 163 -6.32 -11.23 -2.59
N CYS A 164 -7.53 -11.11 -2.07
CA CYS A 164 -8.73 -10.88 -2.88
C CYS A 164 -9.04 -9.38 -2.88
N TYR A 165 -9.51 -8.85 -4.00
CA TYR A 165 -9.83 -7.44 -4.14
C TYR A 165 -11.23 -7.27 -4.73
N ASP A 166 -12.00 -6.41 -4.09
CA ASP A 166 -13.16 -5.77 -4.71
C ASP A 166 -12.66 -4.48 -5.38
N LEU A 167 -12.99 -4.31 -6.66
CA LEU A 167 -12.52 -3.20 -7.48
C LEU A 167 -13.71 -2.37 -7.95
N GLU A 168 -13.67 -1.07 -7.64
CA GLU A 168 -14.67 -0.10 -8.10
C GLU A 168 -14.01 0.90 -9.04
N PHE A 169 -14.67 1.15 -10.18
CA PHE A 169 -14.19 2.09 -11.19
C PHE A 169 -15.27 3.11 -11.52
N THR A 170 -14.89 4.39 -11.47
CA THR A 170 -15.68 5.48 -12.05
C THR A 170 -15.06 5.88 -13.37
N VAL A 171 -15.81 5.74 -14.47
CA VAL A 171 -15.36 6.09 -15.83
C VAL A 171 -16.39 6.95 -16.54
N ALA A 172 -15.97 7.68 -17.57
CA ALA A 172 -16.89 8.43 -18.42
C ALA A 172 -17.86 7.48 -19.15
N GLN A 173 -19.09 7.94 -19.40
CA GLN A 173 -20.18 7.11 -19.95
C GLN A 173 -19.85 6.46 -21.31
N ASN A 174 -18.96 7.08 -22.09
CA ASN A 174 -18.52 6.58 -23.40
C ASN A 174 -17.30 5.65 -23.32
N LEU A 175 -16.83 5.31 -22.12
CA LEU A 175 -15.69 4.43 -21.86
C LEU A 175 -16.13 3.21 -21.04
N VAL A 176 -15.29 2.17 -21.08
CA VAL A 176 -15.51 0.92 -20.35
C VAL A 176 -14.26 0.61 -19.54
N ALA A 177 -14.42 0.30 -18.26
CA ALA A 177 -13.36 -0.24 -17.42
C ALA A 177 -13.30 -1.76 -17.57
N VAL A 178 -12.09 -2.31 -17.66
CA VAL A 178 -11.84 -3.74 -17.72
C VAL A 178 -10.77 -4.10 -16.69
N SER A 179 -11.02 -5.12 -15.87
CA SER A 179 -10.07 -5.63 -14.88
C SER A 179 -10.22 -7.15 -14.73
N THR A 180 -9.42 -7.75 -13.85
CA THR A 180 -9.53 -9.15 -13.47
C THR A 180 -10.74 -9.40 -12.56
N GLY A 181 -11.26 -10.63 -12.56
CA GLY A 181 -12.37 -11.05 -11.71
C GLY A 181 -13.71 -11.14 -12.44
N SER A 182 -14.80 -11.03 -11.68
CA SER A 182 -16.17 -11.09 -12.19
C SER A 182 -16.86 -9.73 -12.01
N LEU A 183 -17.68 -9.32 -12.99
CA LEU A 183 -18.50 -8.12 -12.85
C LEU A 183 -19.63 -8.38 -11.84
N LEU A 184 -19.52 -7.77 -10.66
CA LEU A 184 -20.51 -7.92 -9.58
C LEU A 184 -21.64 -6.90 -9.69
N TYR A 185 -21.32 -5.67 -10.10
CA TYR A 185 -22.26 -4.55 -10.15
C TYR A 185 -21.85 -3.50 -11.18
N GLN A 186 -22.83 -2.87 -11.84
CA GLN A 186 -22.64 -1.72 -12.72
C GLN A 186 -23.86 -0.79 -12.60
N ALA A 187 -23.63 0.47 -12.21
CA ALA A 187 -24.64 1.51 -12.27
C ALA A 187 -24.74 2.05 -13.72
N LEU A 188 -25.97 2.31 -14.19
CA LEU A 188 -26.28 2.86 -15.52
C LEU A 188 -26.72 4.32 -15.43
#